data_AF-A0A4R5XFK4-F1
#
_entry.id   AF-A0A4R5XFK4-F1
#
_cell.length_a   1.000
_cell.length_b   1.000
_cell.length_c   1.000
_cell.angle_alpha   90.00
_cell.angle_beta   90.00
_cell.angle_gamma   90.00
#
_symmetry.space_group_name_H-M   'P 1'
#
loop_
_entity.id
_entity.type
_entity.pdbx_description
1 polymer ?
#
loop_
_entity_poly.entity_id
_entity_poly.type
_entity_poly.pdbx_seq_one_letter_code
_entity_poly.pdbx_strand_id
1 'polypeptide(L)'
;MLTARTTFNKTGKLSRSSSSLHTPQRIPADSRRKEALRDEKHSSALVGSEKLFADAALEESQEAKGRARQEGRFGKITGRGKPITRISDEGNPFIAREEFLMNRIVQRNGAAPPWVELQRELDTALASFREIVKQSWTRRCMRILSSEHPLPLLARITPAQIASVRDPMWEAHEAGYHNTALAEINSLVRRYNGVAPYPVRRTIYEREPELEKVYSECVDDVLREIDARIKEGGVVRSVSGFTDGEDDRGGGGAGGSARYDSRPGSFWAMVRKWFAKLVT
;
A
#
# COMPACT_ATOMS: atom_id res chain seq x y z
N MET A 1 -31.66 -9.33 43.96
CA MET A 1 -31.45 -10.26 42.83
C MET A 1 -30.07 -9.99 42.25
N LEU A 2 -29.08 -10.81 42.58
CA LEU A 2 -27.70 -10.68 42.12
C LEU A 2 -27.46 -11.72 41.02
N THR A 3 -27.26 -11.27 39.79
CA THR A 3 -26.89 -12.08 38.64
C THR A 3 -25.44 -12.56 38.77
N ALA A 4 -25.25 -13.85 39.03
CA ALA A 4 -23.95 -14.50 38.99
C ALA A 4 -23.52 -14.71 37.52
N ARG A 5 -22.37 -14.15 37.13
CA ARG A 5 -21.70 -14.47 35.87
C ARG A 5 -20.89 -15.75 36.05
N THR A 6 -21.38 -16.87 35.53
CA THR A 6 -20.66 -18.14 35.46
C THR A 6 -19.88 -18.19 34.14
N THR A 7 -18.55 -18.05 34.20
CA THR A 7 -17.66 -18.39 33.08
C THR A 7 -17.29 -19.87 33.17
N PHE A 8 -17.57 -20.62 32.11
CA PHE A 8 -17.33 -22.06 32.01
C PHE A 8 -15.96 -22.33 31.38
N ASN A 9 -15.04 -22.98 32.11
CA ASN A 9 -13.76 -23.46 31.58
C ASN A 9 -13.82 -24.96 31.24
N LYS A 10 -13.12 -25.33 30.16
CA LYS A 10 -13.28 -26.56 29.35
C LYS A 10 -12.77 -27.87 29.98
N THR A 11 -12.65 -27.96 31.30
CA THR A 11 -12.24 -29.20 31.99
C THR A 11 -13.07 -29.38 33.25
N GLY A 12 -14.08 -30.25 33.19
CA GLY A 12 -15.00 -30.53 34.29
C GLY A 12 -14.32 -31.13 35.52
N LYS A 13 -13.84 -30.28 36.43
CA LYS A 13 -13.48 -30.64 37.81
C LYS A 13 -13.99 -29.57 38.77
N LEU A 14 -14.87 -29.96 39.70
CA LEU A 14 -15.26 -29.12 40.83
C LEU A 14 -14.10 -29.06 41.83
N SER A 15 -13.62 -27.86 42.13
CA SER A 15 -12.72 -27.60 43.27
C SER A 15 -13.43 -26.67 44.25
N ARG A 16 -13.62 -27.12 45.48
CA ARG A 16 -14.09 -26.29 46.61
C ARG A 16 -12.85 -25.72 47.30
N SER A 17 -12.65 -24.41 47.22
CA SER A 17 -11.67 -23.68 48.03
C SER A 17 -12.38 -23.02 49.22
N SER A 18 -12.05 -23.47 50.44
CA SER A 18 -12.46 -22.82 51.69
C SER A 18 -11.72 -21.51 51.88
N SER A 19 -12.46 -20.40 51.96
CA SER A 19 -11.96 -19.09 52.39
C SER A 19 -11.78 -19.08 53.92
N SER A 20 -10.55 -18.96 54.40
CA SER A 20 -10.27 -18.64 55.82
C SER A 20 -10.23 -17.12 55.99
N LEU A 21 -10.94 -16.62 57.00
CA LEU A 21 -10.98 -15.20 57.37
C LEU A 21 -9.67 -14.84 58.08
N HIS A 22 -8.90 -13.92 57.49
CA HIS A 22 -7.70 -13.34 58.10
C HIS A 22 -8.08 -12.16 59.01
N THR A 23 -7.82 -12.29 60.31
CA THR A 23 -8.01 -11.21 61.30
C THR A 23 -6.83 -10.22 61.24
N PRO A 24 -7.04 -8.91 61.11
CA PRO A 24 -5.94 -7.95 61.07
C PRO A 24 -5.35 -7.72 62.47
N GLN A 25 -4.03 -7.86 62.59
CA GLN A 25 -3.28 -7.57 63.82
C GLN A 25 -3.26 -6.06 64.13
N ARG A 26 -3.50 -5.69 65.39
CA ARG A 26 -3.48 -4.30 65.87
C ARG A 26 -2.05 -3.80 66.05
N ILE A 27 -1.64 -2.83 65.24
CA ILE A 27 -0.32 -2.16 65.34
C ILE A 27 -0.34 -1.18 66.53
N PRO A 28 0.70 -1.11 67.40
CA PRO A 28 0.76 -0.18 68.53
C PRO A 28 0.83 1.29 68.08
N ALA A 29 0.26 2.21 68.87
CA ALA A 29 0.05 3.62 68.47
C ALA A 29 1.33 4.45 68.22
N ASP A 30 2.49 4.01 68.69
CA ASP A 30 3.73 4.81 68.69
C ASP A 30 4.54 4.68 67.37
N SER A 31 4.44 3.54 66.68
CA SER A 31 5.02 3.35 65.34
C SER A 31 4.29 4.21 64.29
N ARG A 32 2.98 4.40 64.45
CA ARG A 32 2.14 5.21 63.56
C ARG A 32 2.53 6.69 63.55
N ARG A 33 3.03 7.22 64.67
CA ARG A 33 3.53 8.61 64.76
C ARG A 33 4.87 8.80 64.04
N LYS A 34 5.79 7.83 64.13
CA LYS A 34 7.09 7.89 63.45
C LYS A 34 7.01 7.63 61.94
N GLU A 35 5.99 6.91 61.48
CA GLU A 35 5.64 6.78 60.07
C GLU A 35 4.98 8.07 59.56
N ALA A 36 3.97 8.60 60.25
CA ALA A 36 3.33 9.86 59.87
C ALA A 36 4.30 11.05 59.76
N LEU A 37 5.27 11.17 60.69
CA LEU A 37 6.28 12.23 60.65
C LEU A 37 7.32 12.05 59.52
N ARG A 38 7.56 10.81 59.07
CA ARG A 38 8.42 10.52 57.92
C ARG A 38 7.68 10.78 56.61
N ASP A 39 6.40 10.44 56.55
CA ASP A 39 5.55 10.67 55.38
C ASP A 39 5.29 12.18 55.16
N GLU A 40 5.16 12.97 56.23
CA GLU A 40 5.07 14.43 56.15
C GLU A 40 6.38 15.07 55.64
N LYS A 41 7.53 14.54 56.06
CA LYS A 41 8.84 15.00 55.58
C LYS A 41 9.11 14.58 54.12
N HIS A 42 8.70 13.37 53.73
CA HIS A 42 8.81 12.91 52.35
C HIS A 42 7.85 13.64 51.40
N SER A 43 6.61 13.90 51.83
CA SER A 43 5.64 14.67 51.02
C SER A 43 6.03 16.14 50.90
N SER A 44 6.52 16.80 51.95
CA SER A 44 7.02 18.17 51.88
C SER A 44 8.29 18.31 51.02
N ALA A 45 9.20 17.33 51.07
CA ALA A 45 10.39 17.29 50.20
C ALA A 45 10.02 17.08 48.71
N LEU A 46 9.02 16.24 48.42
CA LEU A 46 8.50 16.03 47.06
C LEU A 46 7.74 17.26 46.53
N VAL A 47 6.95 17.93 47.37
CA VAL A 47 6.26 19.17 47.00
C VAL A 47 7.25 20.32 46.80
N GLY A 48 8.34 20.35 47.57
CA GLY A 48 9.43 21.32 47.39
C GLY A 48 10.19 21.12 46.08
N SER A 49 10.49 19.87 45.71
CA SER A 49 11.15 19.57 44.43
C SER A 49 10.22 19.84 43.24
N GLU A 50 8.95 19.44 43.28
CA GLU A 50 7.96 19.76 42.22
C GLU A 50 7.80 21.27 42.00
N LYS A 51 7.77 22.07 43.06
CA LYS A 51 7.70 23.54 42.96
C LYS A 51 8.95 24.13 42.31
N LEU A 52 10.14 23.65 42.68
CA LEU A 52 11.40 24.07 42.08
C LEU A 52 11.49 23.70 40.59
N PHE A 53 10.96 22.55 40.18
CA PHE A 53 10.88 22.17 38.76
C PHE A 53 9.86 23.02 37.99
N ALA A 54 8.71 23.35 38.59
CA ALA A 54 7.71 24.21 37.98
C ALA A 54 8.22 25.64 37.79
N ASP A 55 8.91 26.19 38.79
CA ASP A 55 9.47 27.53 38.73
C ASP A 55 10.62 27.63 37.70
N ALA A 56 11.50 26.62 37.66
CA ALA A 56 12.56 26.53 36.65
C ALA A 56 12.01 26.38 35.21
N ALA A 57 10.96 25.58 35.01
CA ALA A 57 10.31 25.44 33.70
C ALA A 57 9.59 26.72 33.27
N LEU A 58 9.04 27.47 34.23
CA LEU A 58 8.38 28.74 33.97
C LEU A 58 9.42 29.83 33.64
N GLU A 59 10.56 29.84 34.31
CA GLU A 59 11.70 30.72 34.01
C GLU A 59 12.28 30.43 32.62
N GLU A 60 12.52 29.16 32.28
CA GLU A 60 12.97 28.74 30.94
C GLU A 60 11.97 29.17 29.85
N SER A 61 10.65 29.04 30.12
CA SER A 61 9.61 29.49 29.20
C SER A 61 9.62 31.02 29.02
N GLN A 62 9.88 31.78 30.09
CA GLN A 62 9.96 33.24 30.03
C GLN A 62 11.22 33.71 29.31
N GLU A 63 12.36 33.07 29.56
CA GLU A 63 13.60 33.33 28.83
C GLU A 63 13.46 32.99 27.36
N ALA A 64 12.85 31.85 27.01
CA ALA A 64 12.59 31.48 25.62
C ALA A 64 11.69 32.51 24.91
N LYS A 65 10.67 33.04 25.60
CA LYS A 65 9.85 34.15 25.08
C LYS A 65 10.66 35.43 24.91
N GLY A 66 11.54 35.75 25.86
CA GLY A 66 12.45 36.89 25.80
C GLY A 66 13.41 36.81 24.62
N ARG A 67 14.08 35.67 24.44
CA ARG A 67 14.97 35.38 23.30
C ARG A 67 14.22 35.49 21.97
N ALA A 68 13.02 34.91 21.86
CA ALA A 68 12.20 35.02 20.66
C ALA A 68 11.73 36.46 20.34
N ARG A 69 11.58 37.33 21.36
CA ARG A 69 11.30 38.77 21.18
C ARG A 69 12.55 39.53 20.71
N GLN A 70 13.70 39.26 21.31
CA GLN A 70 14.98 39.88 20.94
C GLN A 70 15.43 39.48 19.52
N GLU A 71 15.18 38.23 19.13
CA GLU A 71 15.41 37.71 17.77
C GLU A 71 14.43 38.30 16.74
N GLY A 72 13.47 39.13 17.15
CA GLY A 72 12.50 39.76 16.25
C GLY A 72 11.55 38.77 15.58
N ARG A 73 11.43 37.51 16.07
CA ARG A 73 10.53 36.50 15.48
C ARG A 73 9.07 36.94 15.46
N PHE A 74 8.65 37.77 16.42
CA PHE A 74 7.31 38.35 16.49
C PHE A 74 7.10 39.60 15.62
N GLY A 75 8.16 40.09 14.96
CA GLY A 75 8.07 41.20 14.00
C GLY A 75 7.66 40.72 12.59
N LYS A 76 8.11 39.52 12.19
CA LYS A 76 7.88 38.93 10.86
C LYS A 76 6.74 37.90 10.85
N ILE A 77 5.65 38.19 11.56
CA ILE A 77 4.43 37.36 11.47
C ILE A 77 3.64 37.86 10.26
N THR A 78 3.62 37.08 9.19
CA THR A 78 2.83 37.40 8.00
C THR A 78 1.34 37.39 8.36
N GLY A 79 0.61 38.44 7.98
CA GLY A 79 -0.86 38.50 8.14
C GLY A 79 -1.40 39.30 9.34
N ARG A 80 -0.58 40.09 10.06
CA ARG A 80 -1.12 41.06 11.05
C ARG A 80 -2.08 42.05 10.37
N GLY A 81 -3.27 42.22 10.94
CA GLY A 81 -4.28 43.19 10.50
C GLY A 81 -4.94 42.87 9.16
N LYS A 82 -4.51 41.82 8.43
CA LYS A 82 -5.23 41.35 7.25
C LYS A 82 -6.48 40.61 7.74
N PRO A 83 -7.67 40.88 7.15
CA PRO A 83 -8.86 40.12 7.47
C PRO A 83 -8.55 38.63 7.27
N ILE A 84 -8.93 37.80 8.25
CA ILE A 84 -8.82 36.35 8.13
C ILE A 84 -9.49 35.99 6.81
N THR A 85 -8.77 35.34 5.91
CA THR A 85 -9.33 34.88 4.64
C THR A 85 -10.43 33.87 4.97
N ARG A 86 -11.67 34.35 5.04
CA ARG A 86 -12.86 33.51 5.08
C ARG A 86 -12.97 32.90 3.71
N ILE A 87 -12.81 31.59 3.65
CA ILE A 87 -13.06 30.86 2.42
C ILE A 87 -14.58 30.96 2.20
N SER A 88 -15.00 31.29 0.99
CA SER A 88 -16.41 31.48 0.59
C SER A 88 -17.33 30.36 1.09
N ASP A 89 -16.78 29.16 1.25
CA ASP A 89 -17.44 27.94 1.72
C ASP A 89 -17.88 28.00 3.20
N GLU A 90 -17.33 28.92 4.01
CA GLU A 90 -17.80 29.20 5.39
C GLU A 90 -19.25 29.72 5.42
N GLY A 91 -19.74 30.23 4.29
CA GLY A 91 -21.10 30.73 4.13
C GLY A 91 -22.10 29.68 3.61
N ASN A 92 -21.70 28.43 3.40
CA ASN A 92 -22.62 27.41 2.92
C ASN A 92 -23.64 27.03 4.02
N PRO A 93 -24.94 27.36 3.86
CA PRO A 93 -25.96 27.07 4.88
C PRO A 93 -26.28 25.57 5.00
N PHE A 94 -25.79 24.74 4.07
CA PHE A 94 -26.03 23.29 4.04
C PHE A 94 -24.93 22.47 4.72
N ILE A 95 -23.87 23.10 5.21
CA ILE A 95 -22.78 22.43 5.94
C ILE A 95 -22.74 23.01 7.35
N ALA A 96 -22.88 22.14 8.36
CA ALA A 96 -22.76 22.58 9.75
C ALA A 96 -21.36 23.14 10.02
N ARG A 97 -21.24 24.11 10.93
CA ARG A 97 -19.96 24.75 11.27
C ARG A 97 -18.89 23.71 11.67
N GLU A 98 -19.31 22.66 12.36
CA GLU A 98 -18.48 21.55 12.84
C GLU A 98 -17.95 20.71 11.67
N GLU A 99 -18.79 20.39 10.70
CA GLU A 99 -18.42 19.65 9.48
C GLU A 99 -17.46 20.48 8.61
N PHE A 100 -17.73 21.78 8.49
CA PHE A 100 -16.82 22.71 7.83
C PHE A 100 -15.43 22.75 8.50
N LEU A 101 -15.38 22.87 9.83
CA LEU A 101 -14.13 22.87 10.60
C LEU A 101 -13.36 21.56 10.43
N MET A 102 -14.06 20.42 10.49
CA MET A 102 -13.46 19.10 10.30
C MET A 102 -12.88 18.96 8.88
N ASN A 103 -13.66 19.28 7.85
CA ASN A 103 -13.21 19.26 6.46
C ASN A 103 -12.01 20.19 6.25
N ARG A 104 -11.99 21.36 6.89
CA ARG A 104 -10.86 22.31 6.86
C ARG A 104 -9.61 21.76 7.53
N ILE A 105 -9.73 21.05 8.65
CA ILE A 105 -8.59 20.41 9.33
C ILE A 105 -8.04 19.28 8.45
N VAL A 106 -8.91 18.44 7.87
CA VAL A 106 -8.52 17.37 6.94
C VAL A 106 -7.78 17.94 5.73
N GLN A 107 -8.32 19.00 5.11
CA GLN A 107 -7.68 19.69 3.98
C GLN A 107 -6.35 20.35 4.38
N ARG A 108 -6.28 21.00 5.56
CA ARG A 108 -5.04 21.61 6.08
C ARG A 108 -3.94 20.59 6.35
N ASN A 109 -4.32 19.40 6.83
CA ASN A 109 -3.40 18.31 7.08
C ASN A 109 -3.04 17.53 5.80
N GLY A 110 -3.64 17.88 4.65
CA GLY A 110 -3.45 17.18 3.38
C GLY A 110 -3.92 15.73 3.40
N ALA A 111 -4.74 15.35 4.39
CA ALA A 111 -5.21 13.98 4.54
C ALA A 111 -6.30 13.71 3.51
N ALA A 112 -6.11 12.69 2.67
CA ALA A 112 -7.13 12.24 1.76
C ALA A 112 -8.24 11.52 2.54
N PRO A 113 -9.51 11.60 2.12
CA PRO A 113 -10.55 10.75 2.68
C PRO A 113 -10.14 9.27 2.60
N PRO A 114 -10.51 8.45 3.57
CA PRO A 114 -10.05 7.05 3.66
C PRO A 114 -10.38 6.21 2.42
N TRP A 115 -11.49 6.50 1.75
CA TRP A 115 -11.86 5.81 0.50
C TRP A 115 -10.96 6.19 -0.68
N VAL A 116 -10.38 7.40 -0.70
CA VAL A 116 -9.47 7.84 -1.76
C VAL A 116 -8.13 7.10 -1.67
N GLU A 117 -7.65 6.79 -0.46
CA GLU A 117 -6.44 5.98 -0.28
C GLU A 117 -6.65 4.55 -0.81
N LEU A 118 -7.76 3.92 -0.43
CA LEU A 118 -8.15 2.60 -0.95
C LEU A 118 -8.40 2.61 -2.46
N GLN A 119 -8.91 3.72 -2.99
CA GLN A 119 -9.05 3.90 -4.43
C GLN A 119 -7.70 3.84 -5.14
N ARG A 120 -6.70 4.57 -4.62
CA ARG A 120 -5.35 4.58 -5.21
C ARG A 120 -4.68 3.20 -5.13
N GLU A 121 -4.87 2.50 -4.03
CA GLU A 121 -4.40 1.13 -3.86
C GLU A 121 -5.04 0.19 -4.90
N LEU A 122 -6.37 0.24 -5.03
CA LEU A 122 -7.12 -0.55 -5.99
C LEU A 122 -6.70 -0.24 -7.43
N ASP A 123 -6.59 1.04 -7.80
CA ASP A 123 -6.18 1.46 -9.14
C ASP A 123 -4.75 0.98 -9.47
N THR A 124 -3.84 1.02 -8.49
CA THR A 124 -2.47 0.52 -8.65
C THR A 124 -2.42 -1.01 -8.80
N ALA A 125 -3.20 -1.74 -7.98
CA ALA A 125 -3.28 -3.19 -8.05
C ALA A 125 -3.88 -3.65 -9.40
N LEU A 126 -4.93 -2.98 -9.85
CA LEU A 126 -5.59 -3.27 -11.11
C LEU A 126 -4.73 -2.91 -12.32
N ALA A 127 -4.03 -1.78 -12.30
CA ALA A 127 -3.09 -1.41 -13.35
C ALA A 127 -1.94 -2.42 -13.47
N SER A 128 -1.38 -2.86 -12.34
CA SER A 128 -0.29 -3.84 -12.35
C SER A 128 -0.76 -5.22 -12.85
N PHE A 129 -1.96 -5.67 -12.45
CA PHE A 129 -2.58 -6.89 -12.97
C PHE A 129 -2.76 -6.82 -14.50
N ARG A 130 -3.42 -5.76 -15.00
CA ARG A 130 -3.66 -5.60 -16.44
C ARG A 130 -2.37 -5.57 -17.24
N GLU A 131 -1.36 -4.86 -16.76
CA GLU A 131 -0.06 -4.79 -17.44
C GLU A 131 0.61 -6.17 -17.50
N ILE A 132 0.55 -6.97 -16.42
CA ILE A 132 1.13 -8.32 -16.41
C ILE A 132 0.42 -9.22 -17.43
N VAL A 133 -0.91 -9.23 -17.43
CA VAL A 133 -1.73 -10.06 -18.33
C VAL A 133 -1.54 -9.62 -19.79
N LYS A 134 -1.48 -8.31 -20.03
CA LYS A 134 -1.20 -7.76 -21.37
C LYS A 134 0.18 -8.18 -21.85
N GLN A 135 1.23 -8.01 -21.04
CA GLN A 135 2.59 -8.40 -21.42
C GLN A 135 2.75 -9.91 -21.64
N SER A 136 2.08 -10.75 -20.84
CA SER A 136 2.12 -12.20 -21.04
C SER A 136 1.39 -12.59 -22.34
N TRP A 137 0.25 -11.95 -22.63
CA TRP A 137 -0.49 -12.15 -23.87
C TRP A 137 0.27 -11.64 -25.10
N THR A 138 0.82 -10.42 -25.10
CA THR A 138 1.61 -9.87 -26.21
C THR A 138 2.73 -10.81 -26.62
N ARG A 139 3.49 -11.33 -25.64
CA ARG A 139 4.58 -12.29 -25.90
C ARG A 139 4.05 -13.61 -26.48
N ARG A 140 2.89 -14.09 -26.03
CA ARG A 140 2.27 -15.32 -26.54
C ARG A 140 1.73 -15.12 -27.96
N CYS A 141 0.96 -14.06 -28.18
CA CYS A 141 0.42 -13.65 -29.47
C CYS A 141 1.53 -13.51 -30.51
N MET A 142 2.61 -12.80 -30.18
CA MET A 142 3.76 -12.66 -31.10
C MET A 142 4.42 -13.98 -31.42
N ARG A 143 4.49 -14.93 -30.48
CA ARG A 143 5.00 -16.28 -30.74
C ARG A 143 4.10 -17.06 -31.69
N ILE A 144 2.78 -16.98 -31.51
CA ILE A 144 1.78 -17.61 -32.39
C ILE A 144 1.91 -17.03 -33.80
N LEU A 145 1.84 -15.70 -33.93
CA LEU A 145 1.95 -15.02 -35.22
C LEU A 145 3.28 -15.34 -35.94
N SER A 146 4.40 -15.38 -35.19
CA SER A 146 5.71 -15.72 -35.77
C SER A 146 5.81 -17.18 -36.21
N SER A 147 5.02 -18.08 -35.61
CA SER A 147 4.98 -19.49 -36.00
C SER A 147 4.11 -19.75 -37.23
N GLU A 148 3.02 -18.98 -37.39
CA GLU A 148 2.08 -19.13 -38.49
C GLU A 148 2.51 -18.36 -39.74
N HIS A 149 3.24 -17.26 -39.57
CA HIS A 149 3.57 -16.34 -40.66
C HIS A 149 5.07 -16.01 -40.68
N PRO A 150 5.76 -16.19 -41.83
CA PRO A 150 7.08 -15.65 -42.02
C PRO A 150 7.04 -14.11 -42.03
N LEU A 151 8.15 -13.47 -41.64
CA LEU A 151 8.31 -12.02 -41.50
C LEU A 151 7.63 -11.13 -42.58
N PRO A 152 7.71 -11.42 -43.91
CA PRO A 152 7.07 -10.56 -44.92
C PRO A 152 5.53 -10.58 -44.89
N LEU A 153 4.93 -11.64 -44.34
CA LEU A 153 3.47 -11.73 -44.20
C LEU A 153 2.95 -11.07 -42.92
N LEU A 154 3.78 -10.99 -41.88
CA LEU A 154 3.44 -10.26 -40.64
C LEU A 154 3.13 -8.78 -40.90
N ALA A 155 3.84 -8.16 -41.85
CA ALA A 155 3.64 -6.76 -42.24
C ALA A 155 2.26 -6.47 -42.85
N ARG A 156 1.54 -7.51 -43.31
CA ARG A 156 0.23 -7.39 -43.96
C ARG A 156 -0.93 -7.75 -43.03
N ILE A 157 -0.65 -8.12 -41.79
CA ILE A 157 -1.67 -8.53 -40.83
C ILE A 157 -2.53 -7.32 -40.45
N THR A 158 -3.84 -7.53 -40.49
CA THR A 158 -4.80 -6.51 -40.07
C THR A 158 -4.97 -6.52 -38.54
N PRO A 159 -5.25 -5.36 -37.91
CA PRO A 159 -5.50 -5.30 -36.47
C PRO A 159 -6.67 -6.19 -36.03
N ALA A 160 -7.68 -6.37 -36.90
CA ALA A 160 -8.81 -7.26 -36.66
C ALA A 160 -8.39 -8.74 -36.57
N GLN A 161 -7.42 -9.18 -37.38
CA GLN A 161 -6.89 -10.54 -37.29
C GLN A 161 -6.17 -10.77 -35.97
N ILE A 162 -5.34 -9.81 -35.52
CA ILE A 162 -4.63 -9.88 -34.23
C ILE A 162 -5.63 -9.95 -33.07
N ALA A 163 -6.64 -9.09 -33.10
CA ALA A 163 -7.70 -9.06 -32.08
C ALA A 163 -8.52 -10.35 -32.02
N SER A 164 -8.57 -11.14 -33.09
CA SER A 164 -9.31 -12.42 -33.14
C SER A 164 -8.52 -13.63 -32.68
N VAL A 165 -7.20 -13.50 -32.48
CA VAL A 165 -6.35 -14.61 -32.02
C VAL A 165 -6.75 -15.01 -30.60
N ARG A 166 -6.99 -16.30 -30.38
CA ARG A 166 -7.30 -16.90 -29.08
C ARG A 166 -6.46 -18.16 -28.89
N ASP A 167 -6.04 -18.43 -27.66
CA ASP A 167 -5.25 -19.62 -27.34
C ASP A 167 -5.73 -20.27 -26.02
N PRO A 168 -6.50 -21.38 -26.12
CA PRO A 168 -7.01 -22.09 -24.95
C PRO A 168 -5.91 -22.65 -24.03
N MET A 169 -4.74 -22.98 -24.57
CA MET A 169 -3.63 -23.53 -23.77
C MET A 169 -3.03 -22.46 -22.86
N TRP A 170 -2.85 -21.26 -23.37
CA TRP A 170 -2.39 -20.12 -22.57
C TRP A 170 -3.43 -19.72 -21.52
N GLU A 171 -4.71 -19.66 -21.90
CA GLU A 171 -5.78 -19.33 -20.96
C GLU A 171 -5.85 -20.33 -19.80
N ALA A 172 -5.70 -21.63 -20.07
CA ALA A 172 -5.67 -22.66 -19.04
C ALA A 172 -4.46 -22.55 -18.12
N HIS A 173 -3.28 -22.24 -18.67
CA HIS A 173 -2.06 -22.06 -17.89
C HIS A 173 -2.15 -20.84 -16.96
N GLU A 174 -2.61 -19.70 -17.47
CA GLU A 174 -2.68 -18.44 -16.72
C GLU A 174 -3.95 -18.31 -15.84
N ALA A 175 -4.96 -19.17 -16.03
CA ALA A 175 -6.21 -19.12 -15.28
C ALA A 175 -6.01 -19.12 -13.75
N GLY A 176 -5.06 -19.92 -13.24
CA GLY A 176 -4.77 -19.97 -11.81
C GLY A 176 -4.29 -18.63 -11.25
N TYR A 177 -3.40 -17.94 -11.98
CA TYR A 177 -2.93 -16.61 -11.63
C TYR A 177 -4.06 -15.58 -11.72
N HIS A 178 -4.80 -15.56 -12.85
CA HIS A 178 -5.91 -14.62 -13.07
C HIS A 178 -6.97 -14.72 -11.97
N ASN A 179 -7.39 -15.94 -11.63
CA ASN A 179 -8.42 -16.15 -10.61
C ASN A 179 -7.96 -15.68 -9.23
N THR A 180 -6.70 -15.96 -8.86
CA THR A 180 -6.15 -15.54 -7.57
C THR A 180 -6.00 -14.02 -7.49
N ALA A 181 -5.42 -13.40 -8.52
CA ALA A 181 -5.23 -11.95 -8.59
C ALA A 181 -6.58 -11.19 -8.59
N LEU A 182 -7.58 -11.68 -9.33
CA LEU A 182 -8.91 -11.10 -9.33
C LEU A 182 -9.62 -11.29 -7.98
N ALA A 183 -9.41 -12.43 -7.29
CA ALA A 183 -9.95 -12.62 -5.95
C ALA A 183 -9.38 -11.58 -4.96
N GLU A 184 -8.08 -11.29 -5.04
CA GLU A 184 -7.41 -10.23 -4.25
C GLU A 184 -7.95 -8.85 -4.59
N ILE A 185 -8.01 -8.47 -5.87
CA ILE A 185 -8.59 -7.20 -6.33
C ILE A 185 -10.04 -7.07 -5.85
N ASN A 186 -10.84 -8.13 -5.97
CA ASN A 186 -12.22 -8.12 -5.52
C ASN A 186 -12.35 -8.02 -3.99
N SER A 187 -11.35 -8.47 -3.24
CA SER A 187 -11.29 -8.22 -1.79
C SER A 187 -11.08 -6.73 -1.50
N LEU A 188 -10.22 -6.05 -2.27
CA LEU A 188 -10.00 -4.60 -2.17
C LEU A 188 -11.25 -3.82 -2.59
N VAL A 189 -11.92 -4.23 -3.67
CA VAL A 189 -13.21 -3.64 -4.10
C VAL A 189 -14.24 -3.70 -2.97
N ARG A 190 -14.35 -4.83 -2.26
CA ARG A 190 -15.28 -4.96 -1.12
C ARG A 190 -14.92 -4.02 0.02
N ARG A 191 -13.64 -3.88 0.34
CA ARG A 191 -13.16 -2.92 1.36
C ARG A 191 -13.43 -1.48 0.95
N TYR A 192 -13.12 -1.13 -0.29
CA TYR A 192 -13.38 0.18 -0.88
C TYR A 192 -14.88 0.53 -0.85
N ASN A 193 -15.73 -0.36 -1.35
CA ASN A 193 -17.18 -0.15 -1.38
C ASN A 193 -17.81 -0.02 0.02
N GLY A 194 -17.15 -0.57 1.05
CA GLY A 194 -17.58 -0.45 2.45
C GLY A 194 -17.43 0.97 3.00
N VAL A 195 -16.43 1.73 2.54
CA VAL A 195 -16.17 3.11 2.98
C VAL A 195 -16.56 4.17 1.95
N ALA A 196 -16.79 3.78 0.70
CA ALA A 196 -17.09 4.69 -0.40
C ALA A 196 -18.57 5.13 -0.40
N PRO A 197 -18.86 6.41 -0.72
CA PRO A 197 -20.22 6.88 -0.93
C PRO A 197 -20.85 6.19 -2.15
N TYR A 198 -22.17 6.03 -2.12
CA TYR A 198 -22.93 5.27 -3.15
C TYR A 198 -22.53 5.56 -4.61
N PRO A 199 -22.34 6.82 -5.05
CA PRO A 199 -22.07 7.12 -6.46
C PRO A 199 -20.72 6.62 -6.97
N VAL A 200 -19.74 6.38 -6.08
CA VAL A 200 -18.36 6.07 -6.46
C VAL A 200 -18.03 4.58 -6.27
N ARG A 201 -19.02 3.78 -5.86
CA ARG A 201 -18.82 2.34 -5.66
C ARG A 201 -18.48 1.64 -6.98
N ARG A 202 -17.59 0.65 -6.89
CA ARG A 202 -17.09 -0.11 -8.05
C ARG A 202 -17.74 -1.49 -8.12
N THR A 203 -17.86 -2.01 -9.33
CA THR A 203 -18.31 -3.40 -9.56
C THR A 203 -17.19 -4.40 -9.28
N ILE A 204 -17.58 -5.64 -9.05
CA ILE A 204 -16.65 -6.77 -8.94
C ILE A 204 -16.08 -7.05 -10.35
N TYR A 205 -14.81 -7.42 -10.41
CA TYR A 205 -14.12 -7.78 -11.65
C TYR A 205 -14.17 -9.28 -11.89
N GLU A 206 -14.38 -9.65 -13.14
CA GLU A 206 -14.43 -11.03 -13.61
C GLU A 206 -13.34 -11.26 -14.67
N ARG A 207 -12.95 -12.52 -14.87
CA ARG A 207 -11.83 -12.89 -15.73
C ARG A 207 -12.11 -12.62 -17.20
N GLU A 208 -13.27 -13.05 -17.70
CA GLU A 208 -13.65 -12.98 -19.11
C GLU A 208 -13.65 -11.55 -19.67
N PRO A 209 -14.31 -10.55 -19.05
CA PRO A 209 -14.30 -9.19 -19.58
C PRO A 209 -12.91 -8.53 -19.48
N GLU A 210 -12.07 -8.93 -18.53
CA GLU A 210 -10.71 -8.40 -18.44
C GLU A 210 -9.80 -9.00 -19.53
N LEU A 211 -9.99 -10.28 -19.90
CA LEU A 211 -9.30 -10.87 -21.04
C LEU A 211 -9.71 -10.23 -22.36
N GLU A 212 -11.01 -9.97 -22.56
CA GLU A 212 -11.48 -9.33 -23.80
C GLU A 212 -10.88 -7.93 -23.98
N LYS A 213 -10.77 -7.15 -22.88
CA LYS A 213 -10.06 -5.86 -22.91
C LYS A 213 -8.60 -6.05 -23.30
N VAL A 214 -7.91 -7.00 -22.68
CA VAL A 214 -6.50 -7.29 -23.00
C VAL A 214 -6.33 -7.67 -24.47
N TYR A 215 -7.24 -8.45 -25.06
CA TYR A 215 -7.17 -8.78 -26.48
C TYR A 215 -7.29 -7.56 -27.38
N SER A 216 -8.15 -6.60 -27.03
CA SER A 216 -8.28 -5.34 -27.78
C SER A 216 -7.08 -4.41 -27.61
N GLU A 217 -6.57 -4.25 -26.39
CA GLU A 217 -5.45 -3.34 -26.06
C GLU A 217 -4.10 -3.87 -26.56
N CYS A 218 -3.93 -5.19 -26.60
CA CYS A 218 -2.69 -5.84 -27.04
C CYS A 218 -2.39 -5.62 -28.52
N VAL A 219 -3.41 -5.34 -29.35
CA VAL A 219 -3.24 -5.15 -30.80
C VAL A 219 -2.18 -4.09 -31.11
N ASP A 220 -2.24 -2.95 -30.43
CA ASP A 220 -1.32 -1.84 -30.64
C ASP A 220 0.12 -2.21 -30.23
N ASP A 221 0.27 -2.92 -29.11
CA ASP A 221 1.56 -3.39 -28.61
C ASP A 221 2.17 -4.43 -29.56
N VAL A 222 1.36 -5.34 -30.11
CA VAL A 222 1.78 -6.36 -31.09
C VAL A 222 2.20 -5.72 -32.39
N LEU A 223 1.44 -4.76 -32.92
CA LEU A 223 1.80 -4.03 -34.15
C LEU A 223 3.13 -3.30 -33.98
N ARG A 224 3.35 -2.65 -32.82
CA ARG A 224 4.63 -2.01 -32.50
C ARG A 224 5.79 -3.01 -32.46
N GLU A 225 5.57 -4.21 -31.90
CA GLU A 225 6.60 -5.26 -31.91
C GLU A 225 6.88 -5.82 -33.32
N ILE A 226 5.87 -5.96 -34.17
CA ILE A 226 6.04 -6.37 -35.57
C ILE A 226 6.89 -5.34 -36.32
N ASP A 227 6.57 -4.05 -36.20
CA ASP A 227 7.33 -2.97 -36.83
C ASP A 227 8.78 -2.92 -36.36
N ALA A 228 9.01 -3.14 -35.07
CA ALA A 228 10.36 -3.22 -34.51
C ALA A 228 11.15 -4.39 -35.12
N ARG A 229 10.55 -5.58 -35.22
CA ARG A 229 11.18 -6.76 -35.84
C ARG A 229 11.45 -6.59 -37.33
N ILE A 230 10.60 -5.87 -38.06
CA ILE A 230 10.84 -5.56 -39.49
C ILE A 230 12.05 -4.64 -39.63
N LYS A 231 12.15 -3.61 -38.79
CA LYS A 231 13.30 -2.69 -38.76
C LYS A 231 14.60 -3.44 -38.42
N GLU A 232 14.57 -4.30 -37.41
CA GLU A 232 15.72 -5.12 -37.01
C GLU A 232 16.09 -6.16 -38.07
N GLY A 233 15.10 -6.84 -38.68
CA GLY A 233 15.30 -7.80 -39.77
C GLY A 233 15.84 -7.16 -41.06
N GLY A 234 15.64 -5.85 -41.25
CA GLY A 234 16.26 -5.07 -42.31
C GLY A 234 17.74 -4.74 -42.07
N VAL A 235 18.19 -4.74 -40.81
CA VAL A 235 19.58 -4.42 -40.43
C VAL A 235 20.51 -5.65 -40.55
N VAL A 236 19.99 -6.88 -40.50
CA VAL A 236 20.80 -8.11 -40.51
C VAL A 236 21.20 -8.58 -41.94
N ARG A 237 21.05 -7.76 -42.99
CA ARG A 237 21.46 -8.12 -44.37
C ARG A 237 22.44 -7.16 -45.04
N SER A 238 23.30 -6.48 -44.26
CA SER A 238 24.44 -5.71 -44.81
C SER A 238 25.81 -6.12 -44.27
N VAL A 239 25.98 -7.36 -43.81
CA VAL A 239 27.32 -7.96 -43.66
C VAL A 239 27.54 -8.89 -44.84
N SER A 240 28.09 -8.33 -45.91
CA SER A 240 28.82 -9.08 -46.93
C SER A 240 30.16 -8.39 -47.16
N GLY A 241 31.24 -9.07 -46.80
CA GLY A 241 32.56 -8.84 -47.40
C GLY A 241 33.73 -8.73 -46.42
N PHE A 242 34.16 -9.84 -45.81
CA PHE A 242 35.58 -10.24 -45.84
C PHE A 242 35.78 -11.72 -45.47
N THR A 243 36.71 -12.33 -46.18
CA THR A 243 37.10 -13.76 -46.35
C THR A 243 37.65 -14.43 -45.09
N ASP A 244 37.24 -15.66 -44.80
CA ASP A 244 37.95 -16.95 -45.04
C ASP A 244 38.89 -17.37 -43.90
N GLY A 245 38.81 -18.64 -43.49
CA GLY A 245 39.56 -19.20 -42.37
C GLY A 245 38.88 -20.38 -41.69
N GLU A 246 38.99 -21.53 -42.33
CA GLU A 246 38.80 -22.89 -41.79
C GLU A 246 39.44 -23.07 -40.40
N ASP A 247 38.72 -23.61 -39.41
CA ASP A 247 39.16 -24.80 -38.68
C ASP A 247 38.14 -25.34 -37.67
N ASP A 248 38.16 -26.67 -37.64
CA ASP A 248 37.37 -27.68 -36.96
C ASP A 248 37.40 -27.59 -35.41
N ARG A 249 36.23 -27.82 -34.76
CA ARG A 249 36.03 -28.79 -33.65
C ARG A 249 34.65 -28.67 -33.00
N GLY A 250 33.98 -29.81 -32.95
CA GLY A 250 32.65 -30.00 -32.37
C GLY A 250 32.53 -29.68 -30.87
N GLY A 251 31.37 -29.13 -30.52
CA GLY A 251 30.92 -28.94 -29.14
C GLY A 251 29.50 -29.49 -29.00
N GLY A 252 29.38 -30.60 -28.26
CA GLY A 252 28.12 -31.25 -27.93
C GLY A 252 27.18 -30.33 -27.16
N GLY A 253 25.89 -30.40 -27.51
CA GLY A 253 24.83 -29.57 -26.96
C GLY A 253 24.56 -29.84 -25.48
N ALA A 254 24.45 -28.76 -24.72
CA ALA A 254 23.79 -28.72 -23.42
C ALA A 254 22.59 -27.77 -23.53
N GLY A 255 21.39 -28.33 -23.38
CA GLY A 255 20.12 -27.60 -23.38
C GLY A 255 20.11 -26.50 -22.32
N GLY A 256 20.19 -25.25 -22.76
CA GLY A 256 20.09 -24.07 -21.94
C GLY A 256 18.62 -23.72 -21.66
N SER A 257 18.11 -24.21 -20.53
CA SER A 257 16.94 -23.69 -19.83
C SER A 257 16.89 -22.16 -19.90
N ALA A 258 15.72 -21.63 -20.26
CA ALA A 258 15.39 -20.21 -20.25
C ALA A 258 15.90 -19.54 -18.96
N ARG A 259 16.95 -18.74 -19.09
CA ARG A 259 17.48 -17.92 -18.00
C ARG A 259 16.47 -16.82 -17.73
N TYR A 260 15.88 -16.84 -16.54
CA TYR A 260 15.20 -15.69 -15.97
C TYR A 260 16.18 -14.52 -15.93
N ASP A 261 15.83 -13.43 -16.62
CA ASP A 261 16.60 -12.19 -16.70
C ASP A 261 16.88 -11.67 -15.28
N SER A 262 18.11 -11.86 -14.82
CA SER A 262 18.59 -11.49 -13.49
C SER A 262 19.34 -10.17 -13.58
N ARG A 263 18.68 -9.14 -14.11
CA ARG A 263 19.16 -7.76 -14.03
C ARG A 263 18.84 -7.17 -12.65
N PRO A 264 19.81 -6.50 -11.98
CA PRO A 264 19.54 -5.83 -10.72
C PRO A 264 18.52 -4.70 -10.95
N GLY A 265 17.33 -4.84 -10.38
CA GLY A 265 16.18 -3.94 -10.57
C GLY A 265 14.93 -4.57 -11.22
N SER A 266 14.93 -5.88 -11.53
CA SER A 266 13.77 -6.54 -12.15
C SER A 266 12.49 -6.44 -11.30
N PHE A 267 11.40 -6.00 -11.94
CA PHE A 267 10.05 -5.89 -11.40
C PHE A 267 9.59 -7.18 -10.67
N TRP A 268 9.97 -8.36 -11.15
CA TRP A 268 9.67 -9.64 -10.50
C TRP A 268 10.34 -9.82 -9.13
N ALA A 269 11.51 -9.22 -8.90
CA ALA A 269 12.14 -9.19 -7.58
C ALA A 269 11.38 -8.26 -6.62
N MET A 270 10.82 -7.16 -7.14
CA MET A 270 10.00 -6.22 -6.37
C MET A 270 8.65 -6.82 -6.00
N VAL A 271 7.99 -7.50 -6.95
CA VAL A 271 6.71 -8.19 -6.77
C VAL A 271 6.85 -9.34 -5.77
N ARG A 272 7.88 -10.19 -5.87
CA ARG A 272 8.13 -11.25 -4.86
C ARG A 272 8.37 -10.67 -3.46
N LYS A 273 9.04 -9.53 -3.37
CA LYS A 273 9.33 -8.85 -2.09
C LYS A 273 8.09 -8.18 -1.50
N TRP A 274 7.17 -7.70 -2.34
CA TRP A 274 5.86 -7.18 -1.93
C TRP A 274 4.93 -8.29 -1.44
N PHE A 275 4.82 -9.40 -2.20
CA PHE A 275 4.01 -10.56 -1.79
C PHE A 275 4.56 -11.26 -0.53
N ALA A 276 5.88 -11.35 -0.35
CA ALA A 276 6.47 -11.91 0.87
C ALA A 276 6.19 -11.07 2.13
N LYS A 277 5.97 -9.75 1.97
CA LYS A 277 5.67 -8.84 3.08
C LYS A 277 4.20 -8.86 3.52
N LEU A 278 3.31 -9.44 2.71
CA LEU A 278 1.87 -9.53 2.95
C LEU A 278 1.44 -10.85 3.64
N VAL A 279 2.33 -11.83 3.71
CA VAL A 279 2.10 -13.17 4.31
C VAL A 279 2.69 -13.29 5.73
N THR A 280 3.35 -12.25 6.24
CA THR A 280 3.86 -12.16 7.64
C THR A 280 3.08 -11.11 8.41
#